data_AF-A0A8C6TMW0-F1
#
_entry.id   AF-A0A8C6TMW0-F1
#
_cell.length_a   1.000
_cell.length_b   1.000
_cell.length_c   1.000
_cell.angle_alpha   90.00
_cell.angle_beta   90.00
_cell.angle_gamma   90.00
#
_symmetry.space_group_name_H-M   'P 1'
#
loop_
_entity.id
_entity.type
_entity.pdbx_description
1 polymer ?
#
loop_
_entity_poly.entity_id
_entity_poly.type
_entity_poly.pdbx_seq_one_letter_code
_entity_poly.pdbx_strand_id
1 'polypeptide(L)'
;DQWFPTWSSQGPRALSVSKPGEVSCDHCSAPKLKALKSCLVCLSSYCESHLQPHLSVPGLKSHQLMEPVDNMEDRMCPQHHKLLELFCRSDHSCLCTMCALLEHQSHKFVSLKEEFDQRKASLQQTQQQSRHMVKQRRQKIQELQSSVQLSQRAVDREKSTGLQAFSALIESVQRSRERFIQELQEKHRHIQTQAEALLQQLKQEICELEQRSTEAEQLLRSEDHLHFLQHCPALPPTGLKDWSSVRLELEPFEGTAAQALTELEKNLKETFTEEMKKSVKTKNKLWREQQFAVDLTLNTDTAFVNLSVSKDLKQVHFTNQMNFPDSPQRFSNGSVLTKQSFSSGRFYFEVQVKDKTMWVLGVAKESVDRKNTEQLFNLFSGSLTLYINIEGFSLTNEQHVNL
;
A
#
# COMPACT_ATOMS: atom_id res chain seq x y z
N ASP A 1 34.52 48.72 -7.81
CA ASP A 1 35.89 48.87 -7.28
C ASP A 1 36.19 47.87 -6.18
N GLN A 2 36.77 46.70 -6.51
CA GLN A 2 37.47 45.82 -5.57
C GLN A 2 38.04 44.57 -6.26
N TRP A 3 39.00 44.74 -7.17
CA TRP A 3 39.82 43.62 -7.69
C TRP A 3 41.27 44.09 -7.86
N PHE A 4 42.03 44.10 -6.77
CA PHE A 4 43.49 44.04 -6.80
C PHE A 4 43.95 43.04 -5.74
N PRO A 5 44.62 41.93 -6.10
CA PRO A 5 45.34 41.13 -5.12
C PRO A 5 46.68 41.80 -4.82
N THR A 6 46.91 42.11 -3.56
CA THR A 6 48.19 42.57 -3.01
C THR A 6 49.26 41.49 -3.23
N TRP A 7 50.35 41.87 -3.90
CA TRP A 7 51.54 41.03 -4.04
C TRP A 7 52.29 40.99 -2.72
N SER A 8 52.20 39.88 -2.01
CA SER A 8 53.08 39.58 -0.87
C SER A 8 54.45 39.13 -1.41
N SER A 9 55.51 39.78 -0.96
CA SER A 9 56.89 39.39 -1.22
C SER A 9 57.17 38.00 -0.62
N GLN A 10 57.47 37.02 -1.47
CA GLN A 10 57.96 35.70 -1.07
C GLN A 10 59.36 35.47 -1.67
N GLY A 11 60.27 34.91 -0.86
CA GLY A 11 61.60 34.43 -1.29
C GLY A 11 61.52 33.32 -2.35
N PRO A 12 62.67 32.72 -2.75
CA PRO A 12 62.75 31.94 -3.99
C PRO A 12 61.75 30.78 -3.98
N ARG A 13 60.74 30.85 -4.88
CA ARG A 13 59.72 29.81 -5.04
C ARG A 13 60.35 28.51 -5.54
N ALA A 14 60.07 27.42 -4.84
CA ALA A 14 60.49 26.08 -5.24
C ALA A 14 59.85 25.69 -6.58
N LEU A 15 60.68 25.21 -7.52
CA LEU A 15 60.25 24.71 -8.82
C LEU A 15 59.36 23.47 -8.64
N SER A 16 58.13 23.49 -9.17
CA SER A 16 57.18 22.36 -9.07
C SER A 16 57.30 21.41 -10.27
N VAL A 17 57.72 20.17 -9.99
CA VAL A 17 57.74 19.08 -10.98
C VAL A 17 56.30 18.71 -11.36
N SER A 18 56.05 18.51 -12.66
CA SER A 18 54.70 18.21 -13.18
C SER A 18 54.19 16.84 -12.71
N LYS A 19 52.91 16.76 -12.33
CA LYS A 19 52.24 15.51 -11.91
C LYS A 19 51.44 14.87 -13.06
N PRO A 20 51.09 13.56 -12.97
CA PRO A 20 50.18 12.93 -13.92
C PRO A 20 48.85 13.71 -14.04
N GLY A 21 48.49 14.11 -15.26
CA GLY A 21 47.31 14.94 -15.54
C GLY A 21 47.55 16.45 -15.49
N GLU A 22 48.78 16.92 -15.24
CA GLU A 22 49.16 18.33 -15.37
C GLU A 22 49.94 18.58 -16.66
N VAL A 23 49.65 19.71 -17.31
CA VAL A 23 50.36 20.16 -18.50
C VAL A 23 51.81 20.51 -18.12
N SER A 24 52.76 19.93 -18.86
CA SER A 24 54.19 20.11 -18.61
C SER A 24 54.79 21.23 -19.47
N CYS A 25 55.91 21.81 -19.02
CA CYS A 25 56.62 22.82 -19.80
C CYS A 25 57.43 22.19 -20.94
N ASP A 26 57.23 22.68 -22.17
CA ASP A 26 57.86 22.11 -23.37
C ASP A 26 59.37 22.37 -23.42
N HIS A 27 59.82 23.46 -22.80
CA HIS A 27 61.20 23.95 -22.89
C HIS A 27 62.12 23.44 -21.77
N CYS A 28 61.57 22.85 -20.71
CA CYS A 28 62.39 22.26 -19.65
C CYS A 28 63.10 21.01 -20.17
N SER A 29 64.40 20.89 -19.85
CA SER A 29 65.06 19.59 -19.82
C SER A 29 64.52 18.76 -18.65
N ALA A 30 64.58 17.42 -18.74
CA ALA A 30 64.08 16.57 -17.67
C ALA A 30 64.79 16.90 -16.33
N PRO A 31 64.07 16.99 -15.19
CA PRO A 31 62.63 16.76 -15.03
C PRO A 31 61.74 17.91 -15.55
N LYS A 32 60.63 17.55 -16.18
CA LYS A 32 59.65 18.52 -16.72
C LYS A 32 58.90 19.22 -15.58
N LEU A 33 58.90 20.55 -15.62
CA LEU A 33 58.19 21.39 -14.65
C LEU A 33 56.74 21.62 -15.07
N LYS A 34 55.86 21.88 -14.10
CA LYS A 34 54.46 22.24 -14.35
C LYS A 34 54.38 23.53 -15.18
N ALA A 35 53.58 23.52 -16.24
CA ALA A 35 53.28 24.72 -17.00
C ALA A 35 52.33 25.64 -16.24
N LEU A 36 52.55 26.95 -16.32
CA LEU A 36 51.69 27.98 -15.76
C LEU A 36 50.83 28.65 -16.83
N LYS A 37 51.33 28.79 -18.05
CA LYS A 37 50.59 29.32 -19.20
C LYS A 37 51.02 28.64 -20.50
N SER A 38 50.13 28.62 -21.48
CA SER A 38 50.47 28.32 -22.87
C SER A 38 50.35 29.57 -23.73
N CYS A 39 51.20 29.69 -24.75
CA CYS A 39 51.21 30.81 -25.70
C CYS A 39 50.57 30.40 -27.02
N LEU A 40 49.53 31.11 -27.45
CA LEU A 40 48.83 30.85 -28.72
C LEU A 40 49.66 31.16 -29.95
N VAL A 41 50.72 31.98 -29.81
CA VAL A 41 51.63 32.32 -30.91
C VAL A 41 52.77 31.30 -31.04
N CYS A 42 53.39 30.93 -29.92
CA CYS A 42 54.49 29.96 -29.91
C CYS A 42 54.03 28.49 -29.92
N LEU A 43 52.73 28.24 -29.67
CA LEU A 43 52.15 26.90 -29.56
C LEU A 43 52.89 26.02 -28.53
N SER A 44 53.25 26.62 -27.40
CA SER A 44 53.97 25.92 -26.33
C SER A 44 53.52 26.35 -24.94
N SER A 45 53.76 25.47 -23.99
CA SER A 45 53.46 25.57 -22.56
C SER A 45 54.73 25.87 -21.75
N TYR A 46 54.62 26.83 -20.83
CA TYR A 46 55.76 27.40 -20.12
C TYR A 46 55.61 27.30 -18.60
N CYS A 47 56.65 26.82 -17.91
CA CYS A 47 56.81 26.99 -16.47
C CYS A 47 57.18 28.45 -16.14
N GLU A 48 57.25 28.81 -14.86
CA GLU A 48 57.49 30.19 -14.43
C GLU A 48 58.71 30.84 -15.08
N SER A 49 59.86 30.14 -15.12
CA SER A 49 61.10 30.67 -15.70
C SER A 49 61.00 30.89 -17.20
N HIS A 50 60.42 29.95 -17.94
CA HIS A 50 60.26 30.07 -19.40
C HIS A 50 59.09 30.97 -19.80
N LEU A 51 58.21 31.31 -18.86
CA LEU A 51 57.15 32.30 -19.06
C LEU A 51 57.67 33.74 -18.91
N GLN A 52 58.70 33.97 -18.09
CA GLN A 52 59.24 35.32 -17.84
C GLN A 52 59.54 36.14 -19.10
N PRO A 53 60.12 35.58 -20.19
CA PRO A 53 60.36 36.34 -21.41
C PRO A 53 59.07 36.89 -22.04
N HIS A 54 57.96 36.14 -21.99
CA HIS A 54 56.65 36.59 -22.48
C HIS A 54 56.06 37.73 -21.65
N LEU A 55 56.52 37.90 -20.41
CA LEU A 55 56.06 38.96 -19.50
C LEU A 55 56.97 40.18 -19.50
N SER A 56 58.24 40.05 -19.90
CA SER A 56 59.27 41.08 -19.74
C SER A 56 59.80 41.65 -21.06
N VAL A 57 59.92 40.83 -22.10
CA VAL A 57 60.49 41.22 -23.40
C VAL A 57 59.43 41.94 -24.25
N PRO A 58 59.67 43.18 -24.72
CA PRO A 58 58.68 43.96 -25.46
C PRO A 58 58.05 43.23 -26.66
N GLY A 59 58.84 42.47 -27.42
CA GLY A 59 58.37 41.71 -28.58
C GLY A 59 57.49 40.50 -28.24
N LEU A 60 57.60 39.94 -27.03
CA LEU A 60 56.81 38.77 -26.60
C LEU A 60 55.62 39.14 -25.72
N LYS A 61 55.56 40.37 -25.18
CA LYS A 61 54.41 40.85 -24.38
C LYS A 61 53.10 40.90 -25.15
N SER A 62 53.15 40.99 -26.48
CA SER A 62 51.99 40.95 -27.35
C SER A 62 51.45 39.54 -27.58
N HIS A 63 52.21 38.50 -27.19
CA HIS A 63 51.77 37.14 -27.34
C HIS A 63 50.61 36.83 -26.40
N GLN A 64 49.54 36.25 -26.94
CA GLN A 64 48.38 35.89 -26.14
C GLN A 64 48.68 34.61 -25.33
N LEU A 65 48.57 34.72 -24.01
CA LEU A 65 48.75 33.63 -23.05
C LEU A 65 47.40 33.14 -22.53
N MET A 66 47.28 31.84 -22.29
CA MET A 66 46.09 31.20 -21.74
C MET A 66 46.45 30.15 -20.69
N GLU A 67 45.43 29.61 -20.00
CA GLU A 67 45.63 28.46 -19.11
C GLU A 67 46.27 27.29 -19.86
N PRO A 68 47.18 26.53 -19.21
CA PRO A 68 47.86 25.42 -19.85
C PRO A 68 46.89 24.41 -20.44
N VAL A 69 47.17 23.97 -21.66
CA VAL A 69 46.41 22.89 -22.33
C VAL A 69 47.36 21.82 -22.83
N ASP A 70 46.91 20.56 -22.82
CA ASP A 70 47.77 19.42 -23.17
C ASP A 70 48.18 19.42 -24.65
N ASN A 71 47.30 19.85 -25.56
CA ASN A 71 47.60 19.94 -26.98
C ASN A 71 47.31 21.35 -27.53
N MET A 72 48.38 22.06 -27.91
CA MET A 72 48.27 23.39 -28.51
C MET A 72 47.98 23.34 -30.01
N GLU A 73 48.36 22.26 -30.70
CA GLU A 73 48.17 22.10 -32.13
C GLU A 73 46.67 21.98 -32.50
N ASP A 74 45.86 21.36 -31.63
CA ASP A 74 44.40 21.24 -31.82
C ASP A 74 43.67 22.59 -31.88
N ARG A 75 44.34 23.68 -31.45
CA ARG A 75 43.79 25.03 -31.52
C ARG A 75 44.00 25.69 -32.87
N MET A 76 44.81 25.08 -33.74
CA MET A 76 45.16 25.61 -35.04
C MET A 76 44.38 24.91 -36.14
N CYS A 77 43.95 25.68 -37.14
CA CYS A 77 43.36 25.12 -38.34
C CYS A 77 44.42 24.30 -39.09
N PRO A 78 44.17 23.02 -39.40
CA PRO A 78 45.16 22.16 -40.05
C PRO A 78 45.47 22.60 -41.49
N GLN A 79 44.56 23.31 -42.15
CA GLN A 79 44.76 23.81 -43.52
C GLN A 79 45.50 25.15 -43.53
N HIS A 80 45.06 26.08 -42.70
CA HIS A 80 45.50 27.47 -42.78
C HIS A 80 46.54 27.87 -41.72
N HIS A 81 46.81 26.99 -40.75
CA HIS A 81 47.73 27.24 -39.63
C HIS A 81 47.41 28.56 -38.90
N LYS A 82 46.11 28.88 -38.79
CA LYS A 82 45.57 30.02 -38.05
C LYS A 82 44.69 29.54 -36.91
N LEU A 83 44.57 30.35 -35.85
CA LEU A 83 43.79 30.02 -34.67
C LEU A 83 42.31 29.75 -35.01
N LEU A 84 41.74 28.74 -34.38
CA LEU A 84 40.32 28.44 -34.45
C LEU A 84 39.56 29.36 -33.48
N GLU A 85 38.93 30.40 -34.01
CA GLU A 85 38.27 31.45 -33.23
C GLU A 85 36.76 31.53 -33.47
N LEU A 86 36.27 30.83 -34.50
CA LEU A 86 34.86 30.82 -34.91
C LEU A 86 34.29 29.41 -34.80
N PHE A 87 32.96 29.30 -34.74
CA PHE A 87 32.25 28.03 -34.77
C PHE A 87 31.11 28.07 -35.79
N CYS A 88 31.10 27.12 -36.72
CA CYS A 88 30.02 26.96 -37.68
C CYS A 88 28.87 26.17 -37.06
N ARG A 89 27.67 26.76 -36.99
CA ARG A 89 26.49 26.05 -36.45
C ARG A 89 25.91 25.04 -37.42
N SER A 90 26.07 25.26 -38.72
CA SER A 90 25.60 24.35 -39.77
C SER A 90 26.41 23.06 -39.78
N ASP A 91 27.75 23.17 -39.74
CA ASP A 91 28.64 22.02 -39.90
C ASP A 91 29.19 21.49 -38.56
N HIS A 92 28.86 22.16 -37.46
CA HIS A 92 29.30 21.83 -36.10
C HIS A 92 30.82 21.73 -35.93
N SER A 93 31.57 22.63 -36.59
CA SER A 93 33.03 22.64 -36.62
C SER A 93 33.61 23.97 -36.13
N CYS A 94 34.80 23.91 -35.52
CA CYS A 94 35.59 25.10 -35.19
C CYS A 94 36.34 25.58 -36.45
N LEU A 95 36.34 26.88 -36.70
CA LEU A 95 36.89 27.49 -37.91
C LEU A 95 37.94 28.56 -37.57
N CYS A 96 38.94 28.71 -38.44
CA CYS A 96 39.73 29.93 -38.50
C CYS A 96 39.07 30.96 -39.43
N THR A 97 39.58 32.19 -39.43
CA THR A 97 39.07 33.28 -40.27
C THR A 97 39.14 32.98 -41.78
N MET A 98 40.12 32.19 -42.24
CA MET A 98 40.22 31.83 -43.67
C MET A 98 39.17 30.80 -44.09
N CYS A 99 38.93 29.77 -43.28
CA CYS A 99 37.84 28.82 -43.53
C CYS A 99 36.49 29.53 -43.62
N ALA A 100 36.22 30.47 -42.70
CA ALA A 100 34.99 31.25 -42.71
C ALA A 100 34.80 32.05 -44.01
N LEU A 101 35.89 32.62 -44.55
CA LEU A 101 35.84 33.43 -45.77
C LEU A 101 35.87 32.61 -47.06
N LEU A 102 36.48 31.43 -47.10
CA LEU A 102 36.67 30.68 -48.34
C LEU A 102 35.65 29.55 -48.52
N GLU A 103 35.30 28.88 -47.43
CA GLU A 103 34.55 27.62 -47.47
C GLU A 103 33.15 27.72 -46.83
N HIS A 104 32.96 28.63 -45.87
CA HIS A 104 31.71 28.75 -45.10
C HIS A 104 30.96 30.08 -45.30
N GLN A 105 31.15 30.74 -46.44
CA GLN A 105 30.58 32.07 -46.73
C GLN A 105 29.04 32.13 -46.60
N SER A 106 28.35 31.03 -46.93
CA SER A 106 26.89 30.93 -46.86
C SER A 106 26.38 30.37 -45.53
N HIS A 107 27.26 29.97 -44.62
CA HIS A 107 26.86 29.33 -43.35
C HIS A 107 26.80 30.32 -42.20
N LYS A 108 25.96 30.03 -41.22
CA LYS A 108 25.90 30.81 -39.98
C LYS A 108 27.00 30.35 -39.03
N PHE A 109 27.97 31.22 -38.78
CA PHE A 109 28.98 31.04 -37.76
C PHE A 109 28.91 32.14 -36.70
N VAL A 110 29.40 31.81 -35.50
CA VAL A 110 29.52 32.70 -34.35
C VAL A 110 30.94 32.65 -33.80
N SER A 111 31.28 33.50 -32.84
CA SER A 111 32.56 33.36 -32.14
C SER A 111 32.58 32.06 -31.34
N LEU A 112 33.76 31.44 -31.23
CA LEU A 112 33.94 30.21 -30.46
C LEU A 112 33.56 30.41 -28.99
N LYS A 113 33.84 31.60 -28.43
CA LYS A 113 33.46 31.97 -27.07
C LYS A 113 31.95 32.02 -26.87
N GLU A 114 31.22 32.62 -27.82
CA GLU A 114 29.75 32.70 -27.75
C GLU A 114 29.10 31.30 -27.80
N GLU A 115 29.54 30.44 -28.73
CA GLU A 115 29.02 29.06 -28.81
C GLU A 115 29.38 28.27 -27.55
N PHE A 116 30.60 28.43 -27.03
CA PHE A 116 31.04 27.80 -25.79
C PHE A 116 30.16 28.21 -24.61
N ASP A 117 29.95 29.51 -24.40
CA ASP A 117 29.13 30.01 -23.28
C ASP A 117 27.68 29.52 -23.40
N GLN A 118 27.11 29.51 -24.62
CA GLN A 118 25.76 28.99 -24.85
C GLN A 118 25.65 27.48 -24.57
N ARG A 119 26.56 26.67 -25.12
CA ARG A 119 26.54 25.20 -24.90
C ARG A 119 26.82 24.85 -23.44
N LYS A 120 27.73 25.57 -22.79
CA LYS A 120 28.04 25.38 -21.37
C LYS A 120 26.83 25.69 -20.49
N ALA A 121 26.12 26.79 -20.76
CA ALA A 121 24.89 27.13 -20.04
C ALA A 121 23.79 26.06 -20.25
N SER A 122 23.59 25.61 -21.48
CA SER A 122 22.64 24.52 -21.80
C SER A 122 23.01 23.22 -21.06
N LEU A 123 24.29 22.83 -21.06
CA LEU A 123 24.76 21.64 -20.35
C LEU A 123 24.56 21.75 -18.83
N GLN A 124 24.80 22.93 -18.25
CA GLN A 124 24.53 23.19 -16.84
C GLN A 124 23.04 23.05 -16.52
N GLN A 125 22.15 23.56 -17.37
CA GLN A 125 20.71 23.40 -17.22
C GLN A 125 20.29 21.92 -17.30
N THR A 126 20.77 21.16 -18.29
CA THR A 126 20.51 19.72 -18.39
C THR A 126 21.02 18.97 -17.17
N GLN A 127 22.23 19.30 -16.67
CA GLN A 127 22.77 18.69 -15.47
C GLN A 127 21.89 18.96 -14.23
N GLN A 128 21.39 20.19 -14.07
CA GLN A 128 20.48 20.54 -12.98
C GLN A 128 19.15 19.79 -13.08
N GLN A 129 18.57 19.71 -14.29
CA GLN A 129 17.37 18.92 -14.55
C GLN A 129 17.56 17.45 -14.21
N SER A 130 18.66 16.83 -14.65
CA SER A 130 18.99 15.43 -14.31
C SER A 130 19.12 15.23 -12.80
N ARG A 131 19.80 16.12 -12.09
CA ARG A 131 19.92 16.05 -10.61
C ARG A 131 18.57 16.14 -9.93
N HIS A 132 17.70 17.04 -10.39
CA HIS A 132 16.34 17.17 -9.88
C HIS A 132 15.52 15.90 -10.11
N MET A 133 15.55 15.35 -11.33
CA MET A 133 14.86 14.10 -11.67
C MET A 133 15.35 12.94 -10.80
N VAL A 134 16.66 12.80 -10.58
CA VAL A 134 17.21 11.77 -9.69
C VAL A 134 16.64 11.90 -8.27
N LYS A 135 16.55 13.12 -7.73
CA LYS A 135 15.95 13.36 -6.40
C LYS A 135 14.49 12.91 -6.37
N GLN A 136 13.69 13.30 -7.38
CA GLN A 136 12.29 12.90 -7.47
C GLN A 136 12.12 11.38 -7.60
N ARG A 137 12.93 10.71 -8.41
CA ARG A 137 12.87 9.24 -8.56
C ARG A 137 13.27 8.51 -7.27
N ARG A 138 14.26 9.01 -6.52
CA ARG A 138 14.63 8.46 -5.20
C ARG A 138 13.49 8.59 -4.19
N GLN A 139 12.84 9.75 -4.13
CA GLN A 139 11.65 9.93 -3.29
C GLN A 139 10.54 8.96 -3.71
N LYS A 140 10.31 8.80 -5.02
CA LYS A 140 9.29 7.88 -5.50
C LYS A 140 9.57 6.41 -5.15
N ILE A 141 10.84 6.00 -5.17
CA ILE A 141 11.25 4.66 -4.71
C ILE A 141 10.91 4.48 -3.23
N GLN A 142 11.20 5.46 -2.38
CA GLN A 142 10.89 5.39 -0.94
C GLN A 142 9.38 5.33 -0.68
N GLU A 143 8.58 6.10 -1.42
CA GLU A 143 7.12 6.03 -1.36
C GLU A 143 6.62 4.61 -1.72
N LEU A 144 7.08 4.06 -2.84
CA LEU A 144 6.67 2.73 -3.30
C LEU A 144 7.09 1.63 -2.31
N GLN A 145 8.31 1.70 -1.77
CA GLN A 145 8.78 0.78 -0.73
C GLN A 145 7.90 0.84 0.52
N SER A 146 7.52 2.05 0.93
CA SER A 146 6.61 2.25 2.07
C SER A 146 5.22 1.67 1.79
N SER A 147 4.68 1.86 0.58
CA SER A 147 3.40 1.27 0.17
C SER A 147 3.43 -0.26 0.19
N VAL A 148 4.52 -0.87 -0.29
CA VAL A 148 4.70 -2.34 -0.23
C VAL A 148 4.73 -2.83 1.21
N GLN A 149 5.47 -2.15 2.10
CA GLN A 149 5.50 -2.50 3.52
C GLN A 149 4.13 -2.38 4.20
N LEU A 150 3.37 -1.33 3.91
CA LEU A 150 2.01 -1.16 4.40
C LEU A 150 1.09 -2.28 3.89
N SER A 151 1.23 -2.66 2.62
CA SER A 151 0.48 -3.78 2.05
C SER A 151 0.85 -5.10 2.73
N GLN A 152 2.13 -5.35 3.01
CA GLN A 152 2.56 -6.57 3.72
C GLN A 152 1.95 -6.63 5.12
N ARG A 153 2.02 -5.52 5.87
CA ARG A 153 1.38 -5.43 7.21
C ARG A 153 -0.13 -5.66 7.14
N ALA A 154 -0.79 -5.22 6.07
CA ALA A 154 -2.21 -5.48 5.87
C ALA A 154 -2.49 -6.97 5.61
N VAL A 155 -1.65 -7.65 4.83
CA VAL A 155 -1.73 -9.11 4.62
C VAL A 155 -1.53 -9.85 5.94
N ASP A 156 -0.50 -9.49 6.72
CA ASP A 156 -0.21 -10.14 8.00
C ASP A 156 -1.36 -9.95 8.99
N ARG A 157 -1.96 -8.75 9.01
CA ARG A 157 -3.13 -8.47 9.84
C ARG A 157 -4.35 -9.32 9.43
N GLU A 158 -4.71 -9.34 8.14
CA GLU A 158 -5.85 -10.14 7.68
C GLU A 158 -5.60 -11.63 7.93
N LYS A 159 -4.37 -12.12 7.73
CA LYS A 159 -3.97 -13.49 8.07
C LYS A 159 -4.16 -13.77 9.56
N SER A 160 -3.70 -12.89 10.44
CA SER A 160 -3.88 -13.04 11.89
C SER A 160 -5.35 -13.05 12.28
N THR A 161 -6.16 -12.15 11.72
CA THR A 161 -7.61 -12.10 11.96
C THR A 161 -8.28 -13.40 11.51
N GLY A 162 -7.97 -13.88 10.31
CA GLY A 162 -8.51 -15.15 9.79
C GLY A 162 -8.11 -16.35 10.64
N LEU A 163 -6.82 -16.46 11.01
CA LEU A 163 -6.32 -17.55 11.86
C LEU A 163 -6.97 -17.55 13.24
N GLN A 164 -7.19 -16.37 13.84
CA GLN A 164 -7.87 -16.25 15.13
C GLN A 164 -9.33 -16.75 15.03
N ALA A 165 -10.06 -16.35 13.99
CA ALA A 165 -11.43 -16.80 13.78
C ALA A 165 -11.52 -18.32 13.57
N PHE A 166 -10.63 -18.89 12.75
CA PHE A 166 -10.58 -20.34 12.56
C PHE A 166 -10.22 -21.08 13.85
N SER A 167 -9.28 -20.56 14.63
CA SER A 167 -8.89 -21.17 15.91
C SER A 167 -10.07 -21.19 16.89
N ALA A 168 -10.80 -20.08 17.02
CA ALA A 168 -11.98 -20.01 17.89
C ALA A 168 -13.07 -21.02 17.50
N LEU A 169 -13.30 -21.24 16.20
CA LEU A 169 -14.23 -22.25 15.71
C LEU A 169 -13.76 -23.67 16.02
N ILE A 170 -12.48 -23.97 15.78
CA ILE A 170 -11.88 -25.28 16.10
C ILE A 170 -11.99 -25.57 17.60
N GLU A 171 -11.67 -24.59 18.45
CA GLU A 171 -11.80 -24.70 19.90
C GLU A 171 -13.25 -24.93 20.34
N SER A 172 -14.24 -24.37 19.63
CA SER A 172 -15.67 -24.62 19.89
C SER A 172 -16.04 -26.08 19.62
N VAL A 173 -15.58 -26.64 18.49
CA VAL A 173 -15.77 -28.06 18.14
C VAL A 173 -15.10 -28.96 19.16
N GLN A 174 -13.84 -28.68 19.52
CA GLN A 174 -13.07 -29.47 20.48
C GLN A 174 -13.75 -29.50 21.86
N ARG A 175 -14.15 -28.33 22.38
CA ARG A 175 -14.88 -28.24 23.65
C ARG A 175 -16.20 -29.01 23.63
N SER A 176 -16.95 -28.95 22.53
CA SER A 176 -18.21 -29.70 22.40
C SER A 176 -17.96 -31.21 22.39
N ARG A 177 -16.92 -31.66 21.66
CA ARG A 177 -16.50 -33.07 21.64
C ARG A 177 -16.13 -33.57 23.03
N GLU A 178 -15.33 -32.81 23.78
CA GLU A 178 -14.92 -33.19 25.15
C GLU A 178 -16.12 -33.25 26.09
N ARG A 179 -17.02 -32.27 26.02
CA ARG A 179 -18.25 -32.24 26.82
C ARG A 179 -19.14 -33.46 26.55
N PHE A 180 -19.32 -33.84 25.29
CA PHE A 180 -20.08 -35.03 24.91
C PHE A 180 -19.49 -36.31 25.51
N ILE A 181 -18.17 -36.48 25.46
CA ILE A 181 -17.49 -37.64 26.04
C ILE A 181 -17.69 -37.66 27.57
N GLN A 182 -17.53 -36.51 28.23
CA GLN A 182 -17.72 -36.40 29.67
C GLN A 182 -19.16 -36.73 30.09
N GLU A 183 -20.17 -36.27 29.35
CA GLU A 183 -21.57 -36.57 29.64
C GLU A 183 -21.86 -38.08 29.57
N LEU A 184 -21.34 -38.77 28.54
CA LEU A 184 -21.49 -40.22 28.42
C LEU A 184 -20.80 -40.96 29.57
N GLN A 185 -19.58 -40.53 29.94
CA GLN A 185 -18.85 -41.12 31.05
C GLN A 185 -19.59 -40.95 32.38
N GLU A 186 -20.19 -39.78 32.60
CA GLU A 186 -20.94 -39.49 33.82
C GLU A 186 -22.23 -40.31 33.91
N LYS A 187 -23.02 -40.39 32.83
CA LYS A 187 -24.21 -41.25 32.76
C LYS A 187 -23.85 -42.72 33.02
N HIS A 188 -22.77 -43.20 32.39
CA HIS A 188 -22.32 -44.57 32.60
C HIS A 188 -21.87 -44.82 34.05
N ARG A 189 -21.11 -43.89 34.64
CA ARG A 189 -20.65 -43.97 36.03
C ARG A 189 -21.81 -44.00 37.03
N HIS A 190 -22.89 -43.27 36.75
CA HIS A 190 -24.10 -43.29 37.57
C HIS A 190 -24.74 -44.69 37.58
N ILE A 191 -24.96 -45.27 36.39
CA ILE A 191 -25.52 -46.63 36.24
C ILE A 191 -24.62 -47.66 36.93
N GLN A 192 -23.30 -47.55 36.75
CA GLN A 192 -22.35 -48.46 37.38
C GLN A 192 -22.43 -48.38 38.92
N THR A 193 -22.47 -47.17 39.48
CA THR A 193 -22.56 -46.97 40.94
C THR A 193 -23.87 -47.55 41.51
N GLN A 194 -24.99 -47.35 40.82
CA GLN A 194 -26.27 -47.93 41.21
C GLN A 194 -26.23 -49.47 41.16
N ALA A 195 -25.67 -50.04 40.09
CA ALA A 195 -25.54 -51.48 39.94
C ALA A 195 -24.65 -52.11 41.03
N GLU A 196 -23.50 -51.49 41.34
CA GLU A 196 -22.60 -51.93 42.40
C GLU A 196 -23.28 -51.91 43.77
N ALA A 197 -24.07 -50.87 44.08
CA ALA A 197 -24.83 -50.79 45.33
C ALA A 197 -25.88 -51.89 45.45
N LEU A 198 -26.65 -52.17 44.38
CA LEU A 198 -27.64 -53.25 44.36
C LEU A 198 -26.98 -54.63 44.49
N LEU A 199 -25.87 -54.85 43.79
CA LEU A 199 -25.10 -56.10 43.88
C LEU A 199 -24.55 -56.31 45.29
N GLN A 200 -24.08 -55.26 45.96
CA GLN A 200 -23.58 -55.34 47.32
C GLN A 200 -24.69 -55.70 48.31
N GLN A 201 -25.89 -55.11 48.16
CA GLN A 201 -27.05 -55.45 48.98
C GLN A 201 -27.46 -56.92 48.79
N LEU A 202 -27.53 -57.40 47.54
CA LEU A 202 -27.87 -58.80 47.24
C LEU A 202 -26.84 -59.77 47.82
N LYS A 203 -25.54 -59.49 47.68
CA LYS A 203 -24.48 -60.32 48.25
C LYS A 203 -24.61 -60.43 49.77
N GLN A 204 -24.89 -59.31 50.44
CA GLN A 204 -25.07 -59.28 51.89
C GLN A 204 -26.27 -60.11 52.32
N GLU A 205 -27.42 -59.95 51.65
CA GLU A 205 -28.64 -60.71 51.98
C GLU A 205 -28.48 -62.21 51.70
N ILE A 206 -27.75 -62.60 50.65
CA ILE A 206 -27.39 -64.00 50.40
C ILE A 206 -26.56 -64.56 51.56
N CYS A 207 -25.51 -63.87 52.02
CA CYS A 207 -24.69 -64.33 53.13
C CYS A 207 -25.50 -64.51 54.42
N GLU A 208 -26.42 -63.58 54.72
CA GLU A 208 -27.30 -63.66 55.88
C GLU A 208 -28.29 -64.84 55.78
N LEU A 209 -28.81 -65.10 54.58
CA LEU A 209 -29.71 -66.24 54.34
C LEU A 209 -28.97 -67.58 54.40
N GLU A 210 -27.77 -67.67 53.84
CA GLU A 210 -26.91 -68.85 53.94
C GLU A 210 -26.55 -69.13 55.41
N GLN A 211 -26.15 -68.11 56.17
CA GLN A 211 -25.86 -68.25 57.60
C GLN A 211 -27.07 -68.79 58.36
N ARG A 212 -28.23 -68.17 58.20
CA ARG A 212 -29.47 -68.62 58.86
C ARG A 212 -29.87 -70.04 58.46
N SER A 213 -29.64 -70.43 57.21
CA SER A 213 -29.86 -71.81 56.75
C SER A 213 -28.94 -72.79 57.50
N THR A 214 -27.65 -72.47 57.62
CA THR A 214 -26.70 -73.32 58.35
C THR A 214 -27.01 -73.43 59.85
N GLU A 215 -27.42 -72.34 60.50
CA GLU A 215 -27.85 -72.34 61.90
C GLU A 215 -29.12 -73.18 62.10
N ALA A 216 -30.09 -73.07 61.18
CA ALA A 216 -31.30 -73.89 61.21
C ALA A 216 -30.99 -75.38 61.01
N GLU A 217 -30.09 -75.73 60.09
CA GLU A 217 -29.64 -77.11 59.90
C GLU A 217 -28.95 -77.68 61.15
N GLN A 218 -28.14 -76.88 61.85
CA GLN A 218 -27.51 -77.29 63.11
C GLN A 218 -28.53 -77.55 64.21
N LEU A 219 -29.51 -76.65 64.37
CA LEU A 219 -30.61 -76.81 65.34
C LEU A 219 -31.45 -78.06 65.04
N LEU A 220 -31.77 -78.32 63.78
CA LEU A 220 -32.53 -79.51 63.37
C LEU A 220 -31.80 -80.84 63.66
N ARG A 221 -30.47 -80.82 63.74
CA ARG A 221 -29.66 -81.99 64.12
C ARG A 221 -29.49 -82.15 65.63
N SER A 222 -29.91 -81.17 66.43
CA SER A 222 -29.78 -81.21 67.89
C SER A 222 -30.81 -82.15 68.52
N GLU A 223 -30.36 -83.12 69.30
CA GLU A 223 -31.25 -83.97 70.12
C GLU A 223 -31.61 -83.33 71.47
N ASP A 224 -30.94 -82.23 71.86
CA ASP A 224 -31.28 -81.46 73.06
C ASP A 224 -32.54 -80.62 72.83
N HIS A 225 -33.65 -81.09 73.41
CA HIS A 225 -34.96 -80.45 73.31
C HIS A 225 -35.03 -79.07 73.97
N LEU A 226 -34.25 -78.80 75.03
CA LEU A 226 -34.24 -77.49 75.69
C LEU A 226 -33.50 -76.47 74.83
N HIS A 227 -32.31 -76.82 74.32
CA HIS A 227 -31.55 -75.98 73.40
C HIS A 227 -32.35 -75.68 72.12
N PHE A 228 -33.02 -76.69 71.55
CA PHE A 228 -33.88 -76.50 70.40
C PHE A 228 -35.00 -75.48 70.70
N LEU A 229 -35.74 -75.63 71.79
CA LEU A 229 -36.84 -74.72 72.12
C LEU A 229 -36.37 -73.30 72.50
N GLN A 230 -35.17 -73.15 73.06
CA GLN A 230 -34.60 -71.83 73.39
C GLN A 230 -34.13 -71.06 72.15
N HIS A 231 -33.68 -71.75 71.10
CA HIS A 231 -33.07 -71.13 69.92
C HIS A 231 -33.90 -71.27 68.64
N CYS A 232 -34.94 -72.10 68.63
CA CYS A 232 -35.88 -72.20 67.52
C CYS A 232 -36.76 -70.95 67.46
N PRO A 233 -36.79 -70.21 66.33
CA PRO A 233 -37.64 -69.04 66.19
C PRO A 233 -39.12 -69.42 66.26
N ALA A 234 -39.91 -68.69 67.07
CA ALA A 234 -41.35 -68.93 67.21
C ALA A 234 -42.19 -68.54 65.97
N LEU A 235 -41.63 -67.73 65.07
CA LEU A 235 -42.25 -67.28 63.83
C LEU A 235 -41.23 -67.28 62.70
N PRO A 236 -41.63 -67.54 61.44
CA PRO A 236 -40.76 -67.31 60.30
C PRO A 236 -40.36 -65.83 60.22
N PRO A 237 -39.18 -65.53 59.67
CA PRO A 237 -38.72 -64.15 59.56
C PRO A 237 -39.66 -63.34 58.66
N THR A 238 -40.20 -62.28 59.22
CA THR A 238 -40.95 -61.26 58.51
C THR A 238 -40.02 -60.21 57.92
N GLY A 239 -40.28 -59.76 56.68
CA GLY A 239 -39.56 -58.64 56.07
C GLY A 239 -38.49 -58.98 55.03
N LEU A 240 -38.49 -60.19 54.46
CA LEU A 240 -37.66 -60.51 53.28
C LEU A 240 -38.01 -59.56 52.13
N LYS A 241 -36.99 -58.91 51.57
CA LYS A 241 -37.17 -57.96 50.48
C LYS A 241 -37.52 -58.72 49.20
N ASP A 242 -38.59 -58.33 48.52
CA ASP A 242 -38.95 -58.93 47.24
C ASP A 242 -38.08 -58.34 46.10
N TRP A 243 -37.05 -59.07 45.73
CA TRP A 243 -36.13 -58.70 44.65
C TRP A 243 -36.72 -58.88 43.25
N SER A 244 -37.83 -59.58 43.08
CA SER A 244 -38.42 -59.84 41.75
C SER A 244 -38.89 -58.56 41.05
N SER A 245 -39.23 -57.54 41.83
CA SER A 245 -39.70 -56.22 41.37
C SER A 245 -38.57 -55.21 41.16
N VAL A 246 -37.38 -55.45 41.69
CA VAL A 246 -36.25 -54.52 41.58
C VAL A 246 -35.70 -54.54 40.15
N ARG A 247 -35.50 -53.36 39.57
CA ARG A 247 -34.92 -53.17 38.24
C ARG A 247 -33.82 -52.10 38.33
N LEU A 248 -32.75 -52.30 37.56
CA LEU A 248 -31.74 -51.26 37.37
C LEU A 248 -32.33 -50.19 36.46
N GLU A 249 -32.28 -48.94 36.89
CA GLU A 249 -32.73 -47.81 36.09
C GLU A 249 -31.66 -47.51 35.03
N LEU A 250 -31.96 -47.89 33.79
CA LEU A 250 -31.09 -47.60 32.64
C LEU A 250 -31.60 -46.32 31.99
N GLU A 251 -30.91 -45.21 32.21
CA GLU A 251 -31.16 -44.02 31.39
C GLU A 251 -30.81 -44.33 29.92
N PRO A 252 -31.69 -43.99 28.96
CA PRO A 252 -31.39 -44.15 27.54
C PRO A 252 -30.22 -43.25 27.13
N PHE A 253 -29.16 -43.84 26.57
CA PHE A 253 -28.09 -43.09 25.91
C PHE A 253 -28.51 -42.54 24.53
N GLU A 254 -29.58 -43.10 23.97
CA GLU A 254 -30.07 -42.80 22.62
C GLU A 254 -30.44 -41.31 22.50
N GLY A 255 -30.02 -40.69 21.39
CA GLY A 255 -30.23 -39.26 21.17
C GLY A 255 -29.21 -38.32 21.81
N THR A 256 -28.34 -38.78 22.73
CA THR A 256 -27.29 -37.92 23.35
C THR A 256 -26.37 -37.31 22.28
N ALA A 257 -25.99 -38.09 21.27
CA ALA A 257 -25.18 -37.60 20.15
C ALA A 257 -25.93 -36.55 19.30
N ALA A 258 -27.22 -36.76 19.06
CA ALA A 258 -28.04 -35.81 18.30
C ALA A 258 -28.18 -34.47 19.05
N GLN A 259 -28.44 -34.53 20.36
CA GLN A 259 -28.50 -33.35 21.23
C GLN A 259 -27.17 -32.59 21.24
N ALA A 260 -26.04 -33.30 21.39
CA ALA A 260 -24.72 -32.70 21.36
C ALA A 260 -24.39 -32.01 20.01
N LEU A 261 -24.82 -32.60 18.89
CA LEU A 261 -24.67 -32.01 17.56
C LEU A 261 -25.54 -30.76 17.36
N THR A 262 -26.79 -30.76 17.84
CA THR A 262 -27.66 -29.57 17.81
C THR A 262 -27.07 -28.43 18.64
N GLU A 263 -26.54 -28.73 19.82
CA GLU A 263 -25.89 -27.74 20.69
C GLU A 263 -24.58 -27.24 20.05
N LEU A 264 -23.80 -28.11 19.40
CA LEU A 264 -22.62 -27.70 18.63
C LEU A 264 -23.00 -26.74 17.50
N GLU A 265 -24.05 -27.04 16.73
CA GLU A 265 -24.52 -26.19 15.63
C GLU A 265 -24.85 -24.78 16.13
N LYS A 266 -25.58 -24.68 17.24
CA LYS A 266 -25.91 -23.41 17.89
C LYS A 266 -24.65 -22.64 18.30
N ASN A 267 -23.74 -23.31 19.02
CA ASN A 267 -22.48 -22.70 19.48
C ASN A 267 -21.59 -22.24 18.32
N LEU A 268 -21.55 -22.99 17.22
CA LEU A 268 -20.83 -22.61 16.01
C LEU A 268 -21.45 -21.37 15.35
N LYS A 269 -22.79 -21.30 15.24
CA LYS A 269 -23.48 -20.13 14.69
C LYS A 269 -23.19 -18.86 15.50
N GLU A 270 -23.23 -18.96 16.83
CA GLU A 270 -22.93 -17.84 17.73
C GLU A 270 -21.47 -17.40 17.60
N THR A 271 -20.53 -18.36 17.69
CA THR A 271 -19.08 -18.08 17.55
C THR A 271 -18.77 -17.46 16.19
N PHE A 272 -19.31 -18.02 15.11
CA PHE A 272 -19.14 -17.51 13.75
C PHE A 272 -19.65 -16.08 13.62
N THR A 273 -20.82 -15.79 14.18
CA THR A 273 -21.42 -14.44 14.15
C THR A 273 -20.55 -13.42 14.88
N GLU A 274 -20.00 -13.77 16.04
CA GLU A 274 -19.11 -12.88 16.79
C GLU A 274 -17.76 -12.65 16.08
N GLU A 275 -17.14 -13.70 15.53
CA GLU A 275 -15.90 -13.55 14.75
C GLU A 275 -16.12 -12.76 13.45
N MET A 276 -17.28 -12.89 12.81
CA MET A 276 -17.67 -12.07 11.66
C MET A 276 -17.82 -10.60 12.06
N LYS A 277 -18.48 -10.29 13.18
CA LYS A 277 -18.59 -8.90 13.67
C LYS A 277 -17.23 -8.27 13.96
N LYS A 278 -16.30 -9.02 14.56
CA LYS A 278 -14.90 -8.55 14.81
C LYS A 278 -14.17 -8.26 13.50
N SER A 279 -14.35 -9.12 12.50
CA SER A 279 -13.75 -8.96 11.17
C SER A 279 -14.32 -7.76 10.40
N VAL A 280 -15.63 -7.49 10.52
CA VAL A 280 -16.30 -6.35 9.88
C VAL A 280 -15.93 -5.02 10.54
N LYS A 281 -15.81 -4.95 11.87
CA LYS A 281 -15.38 -3.73 12.59
C LYS A 281 -13.97 -3.25 12.18
N THR A 282 -13.11 -4.17 11.71
CA THR A 282 -11.77 -3.84 11.22
C THR A 282 -11.78 -3.37 9.75
N LYS A 283 -12.86 -3.63 9.01
CA LYS A 283 -13.10 -3.17 7.63
C LYS A 283 -13.92 -1.89 7.63
N ASN A 284 -13.31 -0.76 8.03
CA ASN A 284 -13.69 0.52 7.41
C ASN A 284 -13.23 0.47 5.94
N LYS A 285 -14.02 -0.17 5.07
CA LYS A 285 -13.80 -0.29 3.62
C LYS A 285 -13.52 1.05 2.93
N LEU A 286 -13.98 2.15 3.54
CA LEU A 286 -13.76 3.53 3.09
C LEU A 286 -12.29 3.87 2.83
N TRP A 287 -11.33 3.39 3.63
CA TRP A 287 -9.93 3.85 3.49
C TRP A 287 -9.28 3.44 2.16
N ARG A 288 -9.64 2.28 1.59
CA ARG A 288 -9.07 1.80 0.32
C ARG A 288 -9.62 2.53 -0.89
N GLU A 289 -10.79 3.14 -0.79
CA GLU A 289 -11.40 3.91 -1.89
C GLU A 289 -11.02 5.38 -1.76
N GLN A 290 -10.93 5.91 -0.53
CA GLN A 290 -10.45 7.25 -0.21
C GLN A 290 -9.00 7.52 -0.67
N GLN A 291 -8.17 6.49 -0.89
CA GLN A 291 -6.85 6.69 -1.51
C GLN A 291 -6.93 7.21 -2.95
N PHE A 292 -8.08 7.07 -3.62
CA PHE A 292 -8.38 7.62 -4.94
C PHE A 292 -9.26 8.87 -4.86
N ALA A 293 -9.38 9.48 -3.68
CA ALA A 293 -10.21 10.66 -3.48
C ALA A 293 -9.78 11.79 -4.41
N VAL A 294 -10.73 12.31 -5.18
CA VAL A 294 -10.54 13.46 -6.05
C VAL A 294 -11.31 14.65 -5.54
N ASP A 295 -10.68 15.82 -5.62
CA ASP A 295 -11.32 17.07 -5.23
C ASP A 295 -12.16 17.63 -6.40
N LEU A 296 -13.48 17.43 -6.33
CA LEU A 296 -14.42 17.83 -7.38
C LEU A 296 -15.05 19.18 -7.10
N THR A 297 -15.16 20.04 -8.12
CA THR A 297 -15.82 21.35 -8.02
C THR A 297 -16.88 21.48 -9.10
N LEU A 298 -18.04 22.01 -8.75
CA LEU A 298 -19.17 22.19 -9.65
C LEU A 298 -18.88 23.23 -10.73
N ASN A 299 -19.33 22.94 -11.95
CA ASN A 299 -19.23 23.82 -13.11
C ASN A 299 -20.52 24.63 -13.27
N THR A 300 -20.48 25.89 -12.85
CA THR A 300 -21.59 26.84 -12.93
C THR A 300 -22.05 27.12 -14.36
N ASP A 301 -21.26 26.85 -15.39
CA ASP A 301 -21.67 27.05 -16.79
C ASP A 301 -22.61 25.95 -17.28
N THR A 302 -22.58 24.79 -16.61
CA THR A 302 -23.44 23.65 -16.92
C THR A 302 -24.70 23.61 -16.07
N ALA A 303 -24.68 24.26 -14.90
CA ALA A 303 -25.76 24.20 -13.93
C ALA A 303 -27.10 24.65 -14.52
N PHE A 304 -28.17 23.91 -14.20
CA PHE A 304 -29.54 24.34 -14.45
C PHE A 304 -29.81 25.73 -13.90
N VAL A 305 -30.64 26.50 -14.60
CA VAL A 305 -30.91 27.92 -14.31
C VAL A 305 -31.45 28.16 -12.89
N ASN A 306 -32.15 27.20 -12.30
CA ASN A 306 -32.74 27.31 -10.96
C ASN A 306 -31.90 26.65 -9.85
N LEU A 307 -30.71 26.14 -10.16
CA LEU A 307 -29.77 25.68 -9.14
C LEU A 307 -29.02 26.87 -8.56
N SER A 308 -28.71 26.79 -7.28
CA SER A 308 -27.77 27.67 -6.60
C SER A 308 -26.53 26.88 -6.22
N VAL A 309 -25.36 27.43 -6.54
CA VAL A 309 -24.04 26.82 -6.27
C VAL A 309 -23.29 27.69 -5.28
N SER A 310 -22.72 27.09 -4.23
CA SER A 310 -21.95 27.80 -3.21
C SER A 310 -20.67 28.43 -3.77
N LYS A 311 -20.11 29.42 -3.05
CA LYS A 311 -18.89 30.13 -3.45
C LYS A 311 -17.67 29.21 -3.60
N ASP A 312 -17.58 28.15 -2.80
CA ASP A 312 -16.52 27.12 -2.88
C ASP A 312 -16.76 26.09 -3.99
N LEU A 313 -17.90 26.17 -4.71
CA LEU A 313 -18.32 25.25 -5.76
C LEU A 313 -18.49 23.79 -5.27
N LYS A 314 -18.73 23.57 -3.98
CA LYS A 314 -18.90 22.22 -3.40
C LYS A 314 -20.35 21.87 -3.06
N GLN A 315 -21.25 22.85 -3.03
CA GLN A 315 -22.64 22.64 -2.65
C GLN A 315 -23.58 23.11 -3.74
N VAL A 316 -24.64 22.33 -3.95
CA VAL A 316 -25.72 22.65 -4.88
C VAL A 316 -27.08 22.37 -4.24
N HIS A 317 -28.01 23.30 -4.44
CA HIS A 317 -29.40 23.13 -4.06
C HIS A 317 -30.32 23.76 -5.09
N PHE A 318 -31.53 23.21 -5.19
CA PHE A 318 -32.58 23.76 -6.03
C PHE A 318 -33.22 24.97 -5.36
N THR A 319 -33.57 25.98 -6.15
CA THR A 319 -34.27 27.17 -5.70
C THR A 319 -35.39 27.51 -6.68
N ASN A 320 -36.36 28.33 -6.26
CA ASN A 320 -37.42 28.82 -7.15
C ASN A 320 -36.99 30.05 -7.96
N GLN A 321 -35.74 30.51 -7.81
CA GLN A 321 -35.20 31.69 -8.48
C GLN A 321 -34.24 31.29 -9.59
N MET A 322 -34.24 32.08 -10.67
CA MET A 322 -33.28 31.92 -11.76
C MET A 322 -31.94 32.53 -11.32
N ASN A 323 -30.98 31.69 -10.93
CA ASN A 323 -29.67 32.14 -10.44
C ASN A 323 -28.65 32.29 -11.56
N PHE A 324 -28.90 31.68 -12.72
CA PHE A 324 -27.98 31.72 -13.85
C PHE A 324 -28.70 32.09 -15.15
N PRO A 325 -28.07 32.89 -16.04
CA PRO A 325 -28.61 33.20 -17.36
C PRO A 325 -28.57 31.96 -18.26
N ASP A 326 -29.59 31.76 -19.11
CA ASP A 326 -29.65 30.59 -19.99
C ASP A 326 -28.48 30.56 -21.00
N SER A 327 -28.00 29.36 -21.33
CA SER A 327 -26.96 29.15 -22.32
C SER A 327 -27.02 27.75 -22.96
N PRO A 328 -26.40 27.56 -24.15
CA PRO A 328 -26.33 26.25 -24.79
C PRO A 328 -25.64 25.17 -23.93
N GLN A 329 -24.73 25.58 -23.05
CA GLN A 329 -23.93 24.67 -22.21
C GLN A 329 -24.69 24.18 -20.97
N ARG A 330 -25.86 24.75 -20.65
CA ARG A 330 -26.65 24.40 -19.46
C ARG A 330 -27.61 23.24 -19.69
N PHE A 331 -27.78 22.42 -18.65
CA PHE A 331 -28.86 21.44 -18.59
C PHE A 331 -30.23 22.13 -18.57
N SER A 332 -31.22 21.50 -19.21
CA SER A 332 -32.65 21.86 -19.12
C SER A 332 -33.35 21.28 -17.89
N ASN A 333 -32.69 20.37 -17.17
CA ASN A 333 -33.17 19.75 -15.93
C ASN A 333 -32.24 20.10 -14.75
N GLY A 334 -32.61 19.72 -13.52
CA GLY A 334 -31.90 20.04 -12.27
C GLY A 334 -30.50 19.42 -12.07
N SER A 335 -29.73 19.23 -13.14
CA SER A 335 -28.38 18.66 -13.14
C SER A 335 -27.29 19.74 -13.23
N VAL A 336 -26.08 19.36 -12.81
CA VAL A 336 -24.85 20.14 -12.92
C VAL A 336 -23.65 19.18 -13.00
N LEU A 337 -22.65 19.49 -13.84
CA LEU A 337 -21.42 18.71 -13.95
C LEU A 337 -20.30 19.31 -13.08
N THR A 338 -19.25 18.54 -12.87
CA THR A 338 -17.99 19.01 -12.29
C THR A 338 -17.11 19.66 -13.37
N LYS A 339 -16.17 20.50 -12.95
CA LYS A 339 -15.14 21.07 -13.84
C LYS A 339 -14.12 20.02 -14.27
N GLN A 340 -13.84 19.07 -13.38
CA GLN A 340 -12.92 17.97 -13.60
C GLN A 340 -13.58 16.92 -14.50
N SER A 341 -12.84 16.45 -15.50
CA SER A 341 -13.16 15.30 -16.33
C SER A 341 -12.04 14.27 -16.25
N PHE A 342 -12.38 13.01 -16.52
CA PHE A 342 -11.46 11.89 -16.35
C PHE A 342 -11.54 10.95 -17.55
N SER A 343 -10.39 10.66 -18.17
CA SER A 343 -10.31 9.76 -19.34
C SER A 343 -9.71 8.38 -19.02
N SER A 344 -9.02 8.22 -17.88
CA SER A 344 -8.45 6.94 -17.45
C SER A 344 -8.04 6.98 -15.98
N GLY A 345 -8.16 5.86 -15.26
CA GLY A 345 -7.73 5.74 -13.86
C GLY A 345 -8.85 5.32 -12.91
N ARG A 346 -8.59 5.43 -11.60
CA ARG A 346 -9.56 5.21 -10.53
C ARG A 346 -9.77 6.50 -9.77
N PHE A 347 -11.02 6.84 -9.49
CA PHE A 347 -11.40 8.06 -8.82
C PHE A 347 -12.48 7.75 -7.80
N TYR A 348 -12.47 8.50 -6.72
CA TYR A 348 -13.42 8.37 -5.64
C TYR A 348 -13.88 9.75 -5.20
N PHE A 349 -15.18 9.89 -4.96
CA PHE A 349 -15.76 11.12 -4.41
C PHE A 349 -16.96 10.77 -3.54
N GLU A 350 -17.18 11.58 -2.51
CA GLU A 350 -18.30 11.46 -1.59
C GLU A 350 -19.18 12.70 -1.72
N VAL A 351 -20.51 12.52 -1.73
CA VAL A 351 -21.48 13.61 -1.70
C VAL A 351 -22.41 13.42 -0.51
N GLN A 352 -22.46 14.43 0.35
CA GLN A 352 -23.38 14.42 1.48
C GLN A 352 -24.78 14.84 1.02
N VAL A 353 -25.72 13.90 1.02
CA VAL A 353 -27.12 14.13 0.60
C VAL A 353 -28.06 14.55 1.74
N LYS A 354 -27.61 14.48 3.00
CA LYS A 354 -28.39 14.79 4.21
C LYS A 354 -29.77 14.08 4.18
N ASP A 355 -30.85 14.77 4.54
CA ASP A 355 -32.22 14.24 4.59
C ASP A 355 -32.99 14.44 3.27
N LYS A 356 -32.30 14.59 2.13
CA LYS A 356 -32.96 14.81 0.84
C LYS A 356 -33.68 13.54 0.35
N THR A 357 -34.92 13.71 -0.07
CA THR A 357 -35.80 12.64 -0.56
C THR A 357 -35.65 12.34 -2.06
N MET A 358 -35.00 13.23 -2.81
CA MET A 358 -34.75 13.05 -4.24
C MET A 358 -33.40 13.68 -4.62
N TRP A 359 -32.54 12.89 -5.27
CA TRP A 359 -31.25 13.33 -5.79
C TRP A 359 -30.73 12.33 -6.83
N VAL A 360 -29.80 12.81 -7.65
CA VAL A 360 -29.13 12.02 -8.68
C VAL A 360 -27.63 12.20 -8.51
N LEU A 361 -26.88 11.10 -8.53
CA LEU A 361 -25.43 11.12 -8.45
C LEU A 361 -24.85 10.11 -9.44
N GLY A 362 -23.89 10.53 -10.26
CA GLY A 362 -23.34 9.65 -11.28
C GLY A 362 -22.17 10.25 -12.05
N VAL A 363 -21.75 9.50 -13.06
CA VAL A 363 -20.74 9.90 -14.03
C VAL A 363 -21.37 9.91 -15.42
N ALA A 364 -21.12 10.99 -16.17
CA ALA A 364 -21.60 11.16 -17.54
C ALA A 364 -20.44 11.46 -18.47
N LYS A 365 -20.57 11.07 -19.74
CA LYS A 365 -19.68 11.55 -20.81
C LYS A 365 -19.82 13.07 -20.97
N GLU A 366 -18.72 13.74 -21.30
CA GLU A 366 -18.73 15.19 -21.54
C GLU A 366 -19.70 15.60 -22.67
N SER A 367 -19.90 14.67 -23.62
CA SER A 367 -20.80 14.79 -24.78
C SER A 367 -22.28 14.52 -24.47
N VAL A 368 -22.67 14.39 -23.20
CA VAL A 368 -24.08 14.14 -22.83
C VAL A 368 -24.98 15.26 -23.36
N ASP A 369 -26.13 14.88 -23.92
CA ASP A 369 -27.14 15.86 -24.36
C ASP A 369 -27.72 16.58 -23.14
N ARG A 370 -27.73 17.91 -23.21
CA ARG A 370 -28.10 18.80 -22.11
C ARG A 370 -29.52 19.36 -22.27
N LYS A 371 -30.18 19.17 -23.41
CA LYS A 371 -31.47 19.80 -23.72
C LYS A 371 -32.62 18.80 -23.80
N ASN A 372 -32.37 17.55 -24.17
CA ASN A 372 -33.41 16.53 -24.28
C ASN A 372 -33.77 15.90 -22.92
N THR A 373 -34.91 16.28 -22.35
CA THR A 373 -35.41 15.78 -21.06
C THR A 373 -35.87 14.32 -21.10
N GLU A 374 -36.27 13.80 -22.26
CA GLU A 374 -36.70 12.40 -22.40
C GLU A 374 -35.50 11.44 -22.33
N GLN A 375 -34.33 11.83 -22.84
CA GLN A 375 -33.06 11.11 -22.69
C GLN A 375 -32.39 11.27 -21.32
N LEU A 376 -32.98 12.04 -20.40
CA LEU A 376 -32.43 12.24 -19.05
C LEU A 376 -33.20 11.47 -17.98
N PHE A 377 -34.49 11.16 -18.19
CA PHE A 377 -35.18 10.08 -17.47
C PHE A 377 -34.79 8.71 -18.03
N ASN A 378 -34.48 8.65 -19.33
CA ASN A 378 -33.80 7.56 -20.00
C ASN A 378 -32.29 7.86 -20.16
N LEU A 379 -31.49 7.89 -19.08
CA LEU A 379 -30.01 8.06 -19.07
C LEU A 379 -29.23 6.94 -19.84
N PHE A 380 -29.85 6.35 -20.86
CA PHE A 380 -29.57 5.09 -21.54
C PHE A 380 -28.70 5.23 -22.80
N SER A 381 -27.79 6.20 -22.84
CA SER A 381 -26.64 6.09 -23.73
C SER A 381 -25.40 6.73 -23.11
N GLY A 382 -24.57 5.91 -22.46
CA GLY A 382 -23.21 6.29 -22.06
C GLY A 382 -23.02 7.00 -20.71
N SER A 383 -23.89 6.80 -19.71
CA SER A 383 -23.67 7.29 -18.34
C SER A 383 -23.92 6.20 -17.29
N LEU A 384 -23.26 6.28 -16.14
CA LEU A 384 -23.47 5.37 -15.01
C LEU A 384 -23.95 6.18 -13.81
N THR A 385 -25.23 6.02 -13.44
CA THR A 385 -25.92 6.91 -12.50
C THR A 385 -26.70 6.12 -11.45
N LEU A 386 -26.62 6.57 -10.19
CA LEU A 386 -27.45 6.11 -9.09
C LEU A 386 -28.60 7.12 -8.87
N TYR A 387 -29.84 6.64 -8.85
CA TYR A 387 -31.04 7.46 -8.67
C TYR A 387 -31.85 6.98 -7.45
N ILE A 388 -32.39 7.93 -6.67
CA ILE A 388 -33.33 7.66 -5.57
C ILE A 388 -34.63 8.43 -5.79
N ASN A 389 -35.75 7.72 -5.67
CA ASN A 389 -37.10 8.25 -5.57
C ASN A 389 -37.78 7.76 -4.28
N ILE A 390 -38.94 8.35 -3.98
CA ILE A 390 -39.81 8.07 -2.83
C ILE A 390 -40.23 6.58 -2.76
N GLU A 391 -40.09 5.82 -3.85
CA GLU A 391 -40.45 4.39 -3.96
C GLU A 391 -39.27 3.40 -3.83
N GLY A 392 -38.02 3.85 -3.68
CA GLY A 392 -36.86 2.97 -3.42
C GLY A 392 -35.61 3.21 -4.29
N PHE A 393 -34.68 2.24 -4.26
CA PHE A 393 -33.40 2.28 -5.00
C PHE A 393 -33.54 1.66 -6.40
N SER A 394 -33.07 2.36 -7.43
CA SER A 394 -32.89 1.77 -8.77
C SER A 394 -31.46 2.00 -9.27
N LEU A 395 -30.87 0.95 -9.82
CA LEU A 395 -29.53 0.95 -10.40
C LEU A 395 -29.66 0.62 -11.88
N THR A 396 -29.23 1.53 -12.76
CA THR A 396 -29.25 1.32 -14.20
C THR A 396 -27.83 1.04 -14.69
N ASN A 397 -27.66 0.01 -15.52
CA ASN A 397 -26.35 -0.45 -15.98
C ASN A 397 -26.39 -0.69 -17.49
N GLU A 398 -25.54 0.00 -18.26
CA GLU A 398 -25.02 -0.55 -19.51
C GLU A 398 -23.72 -1.27 -19.15
N GLN A 399 -23.69 -2.60 -19.30
CA GLN A 399 -22.55 -3.46 -18.90
C GLN A 399 -21.22 -3.13 -19.60
N HIS A 400 -21.18 -2.19 -20.55
CA HIS A 400 -19.96 -1.71 -21.19
C HIS A 400 -20.04 -0.23 -21.53
N VAL A 401 -19.78 0.66 -20.56
CA VAL A 401 -19.34 2.02 -20.88
C VAL A 401 -17.84 1.96 -21.18
N ASN A 402 -17.47 1.77 -22.45
CA ASN A 402 -16.13 2.15 -22.90
C ASN A 402 -16.05 3.68 -22.83
N LEU A 403 -15.20 4.16 -21.90
CA LEU A 403 -14.74 5.54 -21.83
C LEU A 403 -13.77 5.84 -22.96
#